data_AF-A0A935HC42-F1
#
_entry.id   AF-A0A935HC42-F1
#
_cell.length_a   1.000
_cell.length_b   1.000
_cell.length_c   1.000
_cell.angle_alpha   90.00
_cell.angle_beta   90.00
_cell.angle_gamma   90.00
#
_symmetry.space_group_name_H-M   'P 1'
#
loop_
_entity.id
_entity.type
_entity.pdbx_description
1 polymer ?
#
loop_
_entity_poly.entity_id
_entity_poly.type
_entity_poly.pdbx_seq_one_letter_code
_entity_poly.pdbx_strand_id
1 'polypeptide(L)'
;MWNVTWSDFASVATAVGVLFAAAQLELSKEQGVTAFEDSINQEYRVLAARLPTKALLGEELAETELAEHLDELYQYFDLCNGQIFLRQEGRISEKTWPFWCDGIHSNLKRPAFKAAWMHISSRANGDFDELRRLIEEGPKSDPRKWSKRRKT
;
A
#
# COMPACT_ATOMS: atom_id res chain seq x y z
N MET A 1 -49.23 -26.92 -29.21
CA MET A 1 -48.97 -25.50 -28.95
C MET A 1 -48.19 -25.41 -27.65
N TRP A 2 -46.98 -24.86 -27.66
CA TRP A 2 -46.23 -24.56 -26.43
C TRP A 2 -46.85 -23.32 -25.78
N ASN A 3 -47.34 -23.46 -24.54
CA ASN A 3 -47.81 -22.33 -23.74
C ASN A 3 -46.66 -21.87 -22.84
N VAL A 4 -45.82 -20.97 -23.34
CA VAL A 4 -44.87 -20.26 -22.49
C VAL A 4 -45.67 -19.35 -21.56
N THR A 5 -45.49 -19.49 -20.26
CA THR A 5 -46.24 -18.70 -19.27
C THR A 5 -45.51 -17.40 -18.93
N TRP A 6 -46.23 -16.35 -18.55
CA TRP A 6 -45.62 -15.08 -18.11
C TRP A 6 -44.65 -15.26 -16.92
N SER A 7 -44.86 -16.28 -16.10
CA SER A 7 -43.95 -16.69 -15.03
C SER A 7 -42.59 -17.18 -15.56
N ASP A 8 -42.56 -17.84 -16.71
CA ASP A 8 -41.30 -18.30 -17.32
C ASP A 8 -40.47 -17.10 -17.77
N PHE A 9 -41.09 -16.11 -18.42
CA PHE A 9 -40.43 -14.85 -18.79
C PHE A 9 -39.97 -14.05 -17.57
N ALA A 10 -40.79 -13.97 -16.51
CA ALA A 10 -40.41 -13.29 -15.27
C ALA A 10 -39.20 -13.95 -14.60
N SER A 11 -39.17 -15.30 -14.55
CA SER A 11 -38.05 -16.04 -13.95
C SER A 11 -36.73 -15.84 -14.71
N VAL A 12 -36.79 -15.82 -16.05
CA VAL A 12 -35.63 -15.52 -16.90
C VAL A 12 -35.16 -14.08 -16.68
N ALA A 13 -36.08 -13.12 -16.62
CA ALA A 13 -35.75 -11.72 -16.35
C ALA A 13 -35.10 -11.53 -14.97
N THR A 14 -35.60 -12.20 -13.93
CA THR A 14 -34.99 -12.19 -12.59
C THR A 14 -33.58 -12.79 -12.61
N ALA A 15 -33.38 -13.93 -13.28
CA ALA A 15 -32.07 -14.56 -13.38
C ALA A 15 -31.05 -13.65 -14.07
N VAL A 16 -31.44 -13.00 -15.17
CA VAL A 16 -30.59 -12.01 -15.86
C VAL A 16 -30.30 -10.81 -14.96
N GLY A 17 -31.29 -10.30 -14.24
CA GLY A 17 -31.11 -9.21 -13.28
C GLY A 17 -30.13 -9.54 -12.16
N VAL A 18 -30.20 -10.76 -11.60
CA VAL A 18 -29.26 -11.24 -10.57
C VAL A 18 -27.84 -11.35 -11.14
N LEU A 19 -27.67 -11.90 -12.35
CA LEU A 19 -26.36 -11.97 -13.00
C LEU A 19 -25.77 -10.59 -13.26
N PHE A 20 -26.58 -9.65 -13.74
CA PHE A 20 -26.16 -8.27 -13.93
C PHE A 20 -25.76 -7.60 -12.61
N ALA A 21 -26.55 -7.77 -11.55
CA ALA A 21 -26.23 -7.25 -10.22
C ALA A 21 -24.93 -7.85 -9.67
N ALA A 22 -24.69 -9.16 -9.86
CA ALA A 22 -23.44 -9.80 -9.46
C ALA A 22 -22.23 -9.22 -10.22
N ALA A 23 -22.36 -9.00 -11.54
CA ALA A 23 -21.31 -8.36 -12.33
C ALA A 23 -21.06 -6.92 -11.88
N GLN A 24 -22.12 -6.16 -11.58
CA GLN A 24 -22.02 -4.80 -11.06
C GLN A 24 -21.31 -4.74 -9.70
N LEU A 25 -21.56 -5.71 -8.81
CA LEU A 25 -20.89 -5.80 -7.51
C LEU A 25 -19.38 -6.05 -7.64
N GLU A 26 -18.96 -6.93 -8.55
CA GLU A 26 -17.52 -7.17 -8.77
C GLU A 26 -16.83 -5.92 -9.32
N LEU A 27 -17.42 -5.26 -10.32
CA LEU A 27 -16.90 -3.98 -10.84
C LEU A 27 -16.82 -2.90 -9.77
N SER A 28 -17.84 -2.79 -8.92
CA SER A 28 -17.86 -1.80 -7.82
C SER A 28 -16.75 -2.06 -6.81
N LYS A 29 -16.46 -3.32 -6.52
CA LYS A 29 -15.35 -3.74 -5.65
C LYS A 29 -14.00 -3.40 -6.27
N GLU A 30 -13.79 -3.68 -7.55
CA GLU A 30 -12.55 -3.33 -8.27
C GLU A 30 -12.31 -1.81 -8.29
N GLN A 31 -13.35 -1.02 -8.56
CA GLN A 31 -13.29 0.44 -8.49
C GLN A 31 -12.98 0.92 -7.07
N GLY A 32 -13.56 0.28 -6.05
CA GLY A 32 -13.30 0.59 -4.64
C GLY A 32 -11.85 0.33 -4.23
N VAL A 33 -11.26 -0.80 -4.67
CA VAL A 33 -9.83 -1.09 -4.43
C VAL A 33 -8.94 -0.05 -5.13
N THR A 34 -9.23 0.26 -6.40
CA THR A 34 -8.45 1.25 -7.16
C THR A 34 -8.51 2.63 -6.49
N ALA A 35 -9.70 3.10 -6.12
CA ALA A 35 -9.87 4.38 -5.44
C ALA A 35 -9.17 4.43 -4.08
N PHE A 36 -9.14 3.30 -3.35
CA PHE A 36 -8.41 3.19 -2.09
C PHE A 36 -6.89 3.25 -2.30
N GLU A 37 -6.35 2.56 -3.30
CA GLU A 37 -4.92 2.64 -3.63
C GLU A 37 -4.52 4.05 -4.11
N ASP A 38 -5.40 4.71 -4.87
CA ASP A 38 -5.17 6.09 -5.33
C ASP A 38 -5.16 7.11 -4.20
N SER A 39 -5.95 6.90 -3.14
CA SER A 39 -5.91 7.79 -1.97
C SER A 39 -4.57 7.70 -1.23
N ILE A 40 -4.02 6.50 -1.10
CA ILE A 40 -2.68 6.28 -0.52
C ILE A 40 -1.59 6.86 -1.43
N ASN A 41 -1.71 6.72 -2.76
CA ASN A 41 -0.80 7.37 -3.70
C ASN A 41 -0.85 8.91 -3.57
N GLN A 42 -2.02 9.47 -3.30
CA GLN A 42 -2.17 10.91 -3.07
C GLN A 42 -1.49 11.35 -1.77
N GLU A 43 -1.64 10.58 -0.70
CA GLU A 43 -0.94 10.82 0.57
C GLU A 43 0.58 10.80 0.37
N TYR A 44 1.11 9.80 -0.35
CA TYR A 44 2.51 9.76 -0.74
C TYR A 44 2.95 11.01 -1.51
N ARG A 45 2.17 11.48 -2.51
CA ARG A 45 2.52 12.68 -3.29
C ARG A 45 2.57 13.94 -2.42
N VAL A 46 1.62 14.10 -1.51
CA VAL A 46 1.59 15.23 -0.56
C VAL A 46 2.81 15.22 0.34
N LEU A 47 3.18 14.04 0.85
CA LEU A 47 4.37 13.87 1.67
C LEU A 47 5.67 14.08 0.88
N ALA A 48 5.77 13.50 -0.30
CA ALA A 48 6.95 13.62 -1.17
C ALA A 48 7.24 15.07 -1.56
N ALA A 49 6.20 15.91 -1.68
CA ALA A 49 6.37 17.34 -1.94
C ALA A 49 7.03 18.12 -0.78
N ARG A 50 7.08 17.54 0.42
CA ARG A 50 7.72 18.14 1.61
C ARG A 50 9.11 17.57 1.87
N LEU A 51 9.42 16.40 1.31
CA LEU A 51 10.74 15.79 1.45
C LEU A 51 11.80 16.64 0.73
N PRO A 52 13.02 16.75 1.30
CA PRO A 52 14.09 17.49 0.67
C PRO A 52 14.45 16.89 -0.68
N THR A 53 14.45 17.72 -1.73
CA THR A 53 14.74 17.28 -3.10
C THR A 53 16.08 16.56 -3.21
N LYS A 54 17.10 17.02 -2.48
CA LYS A 54 18.41 16.36 -2.39
C LYS A 54 18.28 14.88 -1.98
N ALA A 55 17.49 14.59 -0.95
CA ALA A 55 17.23 13.22 -0.52
C ALA A 55 16.51 12.43 -1.63
N LEU A 56 15.56 13.04 -2.34
CA LEU A 56 14.85 12.43 -3.45
C LEU A 56 15.72 12.19 -4.69
N LEU A 57 16.81 12.93 -4.85
CA LEU A 57 17.80 12.75 -5.92
C LEU A 57 18.94 11.81 -5.53
N GLY A 58 18.97 11.32 -4.29
CA GLY A 58 19.98 10.40 -3.80
C GLY A 58 21.26 11.08 -3.32
N GLU A 59 21.21 12.38 -3.05
CA GLU A 59 22.29 13.13 -2.42
C GLU A 59 22.33 12.88 -0.91
N GLU A 60 23.47 13.17 -0.30
CA GLU A 60 23.61 13.21 1.15
C GLU A 60 23.06 14.52 1.72
N LEU A 61 22.45 14.45 2.90
CA LEU A 61 22.09 15.63 3.68
C LEU A 61 23.14 15.83 4.77
N ALA A 62 23.50 17.09 5.03
CA ALA A 62 24.28 17.42 6.22
C ALA A 62 23.48 17.06 7.49
N GLU A 63 24.15 16.83 8.61
CA GLU A 63 23.48 16.41 9.85
C GLU A 63 22.39 17.38 10.31
N THR A 64 22.63 18.69 10.17
CA THR A 64 21.63 19.72 10.49
C THR A 64 20.43 19.68 9.55
N GLU A 65 20.66 19.52 8.24
CA GLU A 65 19.61 19.41 7.22
C GLU A 65 18.80 18.12 7.38
N LEU A 66 19.46 17.02 7.77
CA LEU A 66 18.79 15.77 8.11
C LEU A 66 17.90 15.91 9.35
N ALA A 67 18.38 16.61 10.38
CA ALA A 67 17.62 16.86 11.60
C ALA A 67 16.38 17.75 11.34
N GLU A 68 16.50 18.74 10.46
CA GLU A 68 15.39 19.61 10.05
C GLU A 68 14.28 18.87 9.30
N HIS A 69 14.63 17.80 8.57
CA HIS A 69 13.69 17.01 7.76
C HIS A 69 13.35 15.64 8.35
N LEU A 70 13.69 15.41 9.63
CA LEU A 70 13.51 14.11 10.25
C LEU A 70 12.03 13.74 10.42
N ASP A 71 11.16 14.74 10.64
CA ASP A 71 9.73 14.53 10.80
C ASP A 71 9.06 14.07 9.49
N GLU A 72 9.42 14.65 8.34
CA GLU A 72 8.92 14.19 7.04
C GLU A 72 9.45 12.80 6.69
N LEU A 73 10.70 12.49 7.04
CA LEU A 73 11.27 11.16 6.84
C LEU A 73 10.62 10.13 7.76
N TYR A 74 10.25 10.50 8.99
CA TYR A 74 9.46 9.67 9.88
C TYR A 74 8.08 9.36 9.29
N GLN A 75 7.36 10.39 8.82
CA GLN A 75 6.05 10.22 8.16
C GLN A 75 6.17 9.32 6.93
N TYR A 76 7.30 9.37 6.21
CA TYR A 76 7.55 8.49 5.08
C TYR A 76 7.67 7.04 5.50
N PHE A 77 8.42 6.75 6.57
CA PHE A 77 8.52 5.39 7.09
C PHE A 77 7.20 4.88 7.67
N ASP A 78 6.41 5.75 8.30
CA ASP A 78 5.07 5.41 8.79
C ASP A 78 4.11 5.05 7.65
N LEU A 79 4.09 5.87 6.60
CA LEU A 79 3.33 5.57 5.39
C LEU A 79 3.74 4.23 4.77
N CYS A 80 5.05 3.97 4.66
CA CYS A 80 5.55 2.70 4.14
C CYS A 80 5.11 1.52 5.02
N ASN A 81 5.20 1.66 6.34
CA ASN A 81 4.76 0.63 7.27
C ASN A 81 3.26 0.34 7.13
N GLY A 82 2.44 1.39 7.05
CA GLY A 82 1.01 1.28 6.78
C GLY A 82 0.70 0.59 5.46
N GLN A 83 1.40 0.93 4.37
CA GLN A 83 1.25 0.28 3.07
C GLN A 83 1.55 -1.23 3.13
N ILE A 84 2.61 -1.62 3.86
CA ILE A 84 2.99 -3.02 4.05
C ILE A 84 1.93 -3.77 4.87
N PHE A 85 1.46 -3.16 5.96
CA PHE A 85 0.35 -3.71 6.75
C PHE A 85 -0.92 -3.89 5.90
N LEU A 86 -1.29 -2.91 5.08
CA LEU A 86 -2.43 -3.01 4.17
C LEU A 86 -2.25 -4.13 3.14
N ARG A 87 -1.03 -4.34 2.63
CA ARG A 87 -0.73 -5.49 1.77
C ARG A 87 -0.86 -6.81 2.52
N GLN A 88 -0.36 -6.90 3.75
CA GLN A 88 -0.50 -8.07 4.60
C GLN A 88 -1.99 -8.42 4.81
N GLU A 89 -2.83 -7.43 5.06
CA GLU A 89 -4.28 -7.61 5.21
C GLU A 89 -5.02 -7.85 3.87
N GLY A 90 -4.34 -7.74 2.73
CA GLY A 90 -4.90 -8.02 1.40
C GLY A 90 -5.76 -6.88 0.84
N ARG A 91 -5.56 -5.67 1.36
CA ARG A 91 -6.24 -4.45 0.91
C ARG A 91 -5.53 -3.76 -0.26
N ILE A 92 -4.27 -4.11 -0.47
CA ILE A 92 -3.48 -3.70 -1.65
C ILE A 92 -3.40 -4.87 -2.63
N SER A 93 -3.74 -4.59 -3.88
CA SER A 93 -3.77 -5.55 -4.97
C SER A 93 -2.37 -6.10 -5.29
N GLU A 94 -2.33 -7.31 -5.86
CA GLU A 94 -1.07 -7.92 -6.31
C GLU A 94 -0.45 -7.15 -7.49
N LYS A 95 -1.27 -6.38 -8.21
CA LYS A 95 -0.83 -5.54 -9.32
C LYS A 95 -0.07 -4.31 -8.81
N THR A 96 -0.56 -3.67 -7.76
CA THR A 96 -0.01 -2.42 -7.23
C THR A 96 1.20 -2.65 -6.33
N TRP A 97 1.17 -3.71 -5.53
CA TRP A 97 2.21 -3.98 -4.52
C TRP A 97 3.66 -3.96 -5.05
N PRO A 98 4.00 -4.61 -6.18
CA PRO A 98 5.38 -4.61 -6.68
C PRO A 98 5.94 -3.21 -6.93
N PHE A 99 5.13 -2.29 -7.47
CA PHE A 99 5.56 -0.91 -7.74
C PHE A 99 5.82 -0.13 -6.44
N TRP A 100 4.98 -0.32 -5.44
CA TRP A 100 5.17 0.31 -4.13
C TRP A 100 6.40 -0.26 -3.42
N CYS A 101 6.52 -1.59 -3.39
CA CYS A 101 7.67 -2.28 -2.82
C CYS A 101 8.99 -1.81 -3.46
N ASP A 102 9.05 -1.73 -4.80
CA ASP A 102 10.21 -1.23 -5.52
C ASP A 102 10.51 0.24 -5.18
N GLY A 103 9.49 1.09 -5.06
CA GLY A 103 9.64 2.49 -4.64
C GLY A 103 10.21 2.62 -3.22
N ILE A 104 9.68 1.83 -2.27
CA ILE A 104 10.14 1.78 -0.88
C ILE A 104 11.63 1.38 -0.84
N HIS A 105 11.99 0.29 -1.51
CA HIS A 105 13.38 -0.17 -1.56
C HIS A 105 14.31 0.81 -2.28
N SER A 106 13.83 1.48 -3.33
CA SER A 106 14.61 2.49 -4.06
C SER A 106 14.95 3.67 -3.15
N ASN A 107 13.95 4.20 -2.43
CA ASN A 107 14.17 5.29 -1.49
C ASN A 107 15.08 4.88 -0.32
N LEU A 108 14.87 3.71 0.28
CA LEU A 108 15.71 3.22 1.40
C LEU A 108 17.18 3.01 1.04
N LYS A 109 17.50 2.83 -0.25
CA LYS A 109 18.89 2.77 -0.73
C LYS A 109 19.57 4.13 -0.79
N ARG A 110 18.81 5.23 -0.78
CA ARG A 110 19.35 6.58 -0.86
C ARG A 110 20.02 6.98 0.46
N PRO A 111 21.13 7.73 0.44
CA PRO A 111 21.91 8.03 1.64
C PRO A 111 21.09 8.71 2.74
N ALA A 112 20.32 9.75 2.39
CA ALA A 112 19.48 10.49 3.34
C ALA A 112 18.43 9.60 4.04
N PHE A 113 17.72 8.77 3.27
CA PHE A 113 16.71 7.85 3.81
C PHE A 113 17.36 6.77 4.69
N LYS A 114 18.51 6.23 4.27
CA LYS A 114 19.25 5.25 5.08
C LYS A 114 19.69 5.87 6.42
N ALA A 115 20.22 7.10 6.39
CA ALA A 115 20.63 7.82 7.59
C ALA A 115 19.45 8.07 8.54
N ALA A 116 18.33 8.59 8.02
CA ALA A 116 17.12 8.80 8.80
C ALA A 116 16.56 7.49 9.36
N TRP A 117 16.52 6.42 8.57
CA TRP A 117 16.04 5.12 9.03
C TRP A 117 16.88 4.60 10.20
N MET A 118 18.22 4.67 10.12
CA MET A 118 19.09 4.28 11.24
C MET A 118 18.80 5.11 12.49
N HIS A 119 18.59 6.42 12.33
CA HIS A 119 18.28 7.30 13.44
C HIS A 119 16.93 6.96 14.10
N ILE A 120 15.87 6.84 13.30
CA ILE A 120 14.49 6.62 13.74
C ILE A 120 14.30 5.21 14.29
N SER A 121 14.73 4.18 13.55
CA SER A 121 14.52 2.78 13.93
C SER A 121 15.25 2.38 15.22
N SER A 122 16.32 3.09 15.59
CA SER A 122 17.02 2.89 16.85
C SER A 122 16.25 3.38 18.08
N ARG A 123 15.26 4.27 17.89
CA ARG A 123 14.47 4.90 18.95
C ARG A 123 13.01 4.47 18.94
N ALA A 124 12.52 3.97 17.81
CA ALA A 124 11.20 3.39 17.65
C ALA A 124 11.10 2.09 18.48
N ASN A 125 10.35 2.16 19.58
CA ASN A 125 10.14 1.07 20.54
C ASN A 125 9.16 0.00 19.98
N GLY A 126 9.53 -0.65 18.88
CA GLY A 126 8.67 -1.63 18.20
C GLY A 126 7.77 -1.05 17.12
N ASP A 127 7.84 0.26 16.87
CA ASP A 127 7.21 0.85 15.68
C ASP A 127 7.93 0.37 14.41
N PHE A 128 7.21 0.41 13.29
CA PHE A 128 7.71 0.03 11.96
C PHE A 128 8.06 -1.47 11.78
N ASP A 129 7.37 -2.34 12.52
CA ASP A 129 7.59 -3.79 12.52
C ASP A 129 7.49 -4.43 11.12
N GLU A 130 6.50 -3.99 10.32
CA GLU A 130 6.30 -4.45 8.95
C GLU A 130 7.39 -3.95 8.00
N LEU A 131 7.76 -2.67 8.11
CA LEU A 131 8.85 -2.09 7.30
C LEU A 131 10.19 -2.74 7.61
N ARG A 132 10.49 -2.97 8.89
CA ARG A 132 11.72 -3.65 9.31
C ARG A 132 11.78 -5.06 8.72
N ARG A 133 10.69 -5.81 8.79
CA ARG A 133 10.59 -7.14 8.19
C ARG A 133 10.77 -7.11 6.67
N LEU A 134 10.18 -6.13 5.98
CA LEU A 134 10.37 -5.99 4.52
C LEU A 134 11.84 -5.71 4.16
N ILE A 135 12.53 -4.87 4.94
CA ILE A 135 13.96 -4.58 4.75
C ILE A 135 14.81 -5.84 4.93
N GLU A 136 14.50 -6.66 5.94
CA GLU A 136 15.21 -7.91 6.25
C GLU A 136 14.97 -9.01 5.20
N GLU A 137 13.72 -9.22 4.80
CA GLU A 137 13.35 -10.27 3.84
C GLU A 137 13.57 -9.85 2.37
N GLY A 138 13.64 -8.55 2.09
CA GLY A 138 13.92 -7.97 0.78
C GLY A 138 12.70 -7.86 -0.15
N PRO A 139 12.89 -7.27 -1.35
CA PRO A 139 11.80 -6.86 -2.25
C PRO A 139 10.99 -8.01 -2.86
N LYS A 140 11.53 -9.24 -2.78
CA LYS A 140 10.83 -10.44 -3.28
C LYS A 140 9.83 -10.98 -2.25
N SER A 141 9.87 -10.48 -1.02
CA SER A 141 8.93 -10.89 0.01
C SER A 141 7.59 -10.20 -0.21
N ASP A 142 6.51 -10.98 -0.15
CA ASP A 142 5.16 -10.47 -0.25
C ASP A 142 4.52 -10.50 1.14
N PRO A 143 4.17 -9.33 1.73
CA PRO A 143 3.52 -9.25 3.03
C PRO A 143 2.25 -10.08 3.12
N ARG A 144 1.57 -10.32 2.00
CA ARG A 144 0.37 -11.16 1.97
C ARG A 144 0.64 -12.62 2.33
N LYS A 145 1.89 -13.08 2.17
CA LYS A 145 2.35 -14.44 2.47
C LYS A 145 2.99 -14.55 3.85
N TRP A 146 3.11 -13.45 4.58
CA TRP A 146 3.66 -13.45 5.92
C TRP A 146 2.75 -14.21 6.89
N SER A 147 3.35 -15.06 7.73
CA SER A 147 2.62 -15.63 8.86
C SER A 147 2.13 -14.50 9.75
N LYS A 148 0.84 -14.53 10.12
CA LYS A 148 0.30 -13.61 11.12
C LYS A 148 1.10 -13.80 12.41
N ARG A 149 1.82 -12.76 12.87
CA ARG A 149 2.44 -12.80 14.20
C ARG A 149 1.32 -13.08 15.20
N ARG A 150 1.43 -14.17 15.97
CA ARG A 150 0.57 -14.37 17.14
C ARG A 150 0.92 -13.24 18.10
N LYS A 151 -0.04 -12.37 18.42
CA LYS A 151 0.09 -11.44 19.53
C LYS A 151 0.21 -12.30 20.79
N THR A 152 1.42 -12.43 21.33
CA THR A 152 1.68 -12.93 22.69
C THR A 152 1.50 -11.81 23.68
#